data_AF-A0A958BLU3-F1
#
_entry.id   AF-A0A958BLU3-F1
#
_cell.length_a   1.000
_cell.length_b   1.000
_cell.length_c   1.000
_cell.angle_alpha   90.00
_cell.angle_beta   90.00
_cell.angle_gamma   90.00
#
_symmetry.space_group_name_H-M   'P 1'
#
loop_
_entity.id
_entity.type
_entity.pdbx_description
1 polymer ?
#
loop_
_entity_poly.entity_id
_entity_poly.type
_entity_poly.pdbx_seq_one_letter_code
_entity_poly.pdbx_strand_id
1 'polypeptide(L)'
;NQDTPRQSLYLLHDGLSHVQVLTEALFHKERIAYNVFKAAGEIIRREILLNKYFNPLQQMAFSPTYDRIHNRIIRDIVRAIPHATLQRRISFVFLAFFRLLHYLRFINPKSADLGYLKSSLLVFALIRSEARAVLPYLEHGFKDQLFDFEGNLEPDPSMEIITAEVNDHSVALAAELDSLAYQMTMELQKVSAEELANASEITRVLQLRGMVENAHGILQGFFQQAVVNLARIFEPDIEGRTIFPHFESRKAQSKRLLEDVMAFRTIMSLFEERMETDPNLQIYPHAVAYLKALKRFLEYFKDNTMLLLRFNDLTEFGEFLRVVHMLTASQLKDGQMMQAFLLRTKPFRIYVETTIAQIRQREDLKSVDPNMRRVRHLVETFLAQTASDEAQAASTNPYQNPQSAE
;
A
#
# COMPACT_ATOMS: atom_id res chain seq x y z
N ASN A 1 22.48 -18.29 32.22
CA ASN A 1 21.53 -17.46 32.98
C ASN A 1 20.97 -16.36 32.10
N GLN A 2 19.68 -16.08 32.19
CA GLN A 2 18.98 -15.01 31.46
C GLN A 2 18.76 -13.83 32.41
N ASP A 3 19.83 -13.15 32.78
CA ASP A 3 19.78 -12.10 33.82
C ASP A 3 19.43 -10.72 33.23
N THR A 4 19.55 -10.58 31.90
CA THR A 4 19.20 -9.36 31.15
C THR A 4 18.41 -9.69 29.87
N PRO A 5 17.58 -8.76 29.35
CA PRO A 5 16.87 -8.96 28.08
C PRO A 5 17.79 -9.31 26.92
N ARG A 6 18.98 -8.69 26.87
CA ARG A 6 19.98 -8.94 25.82
C ARG A 6 20.54 -10.37 25.88
N GLN A 7 20.87 -10.85 27.08
CA GLN A 7 21.33 -12.24 27.26
C GLN A 7 20.22 -13.24 26.95
N SER A 8 18.97 -12.91 27.31
CA SER A 8 17.78 -13.69 26.97
C SER A 8 17.64 -13.84 25.46
N LEU A 9 17.73 -12.75 24.70
CA LEU A 9 17.63 -12.77 23.24
C LEU A 9 18.81 -13.49 22.60
N TYR A 10 20.01 -13.34 23.14
CA TYR A 10 21.20 -14.06 22.66
C TYR A 10 21.01 -15.58 22.79
N LEU A 11 20.55 -16.06 23.96
CA LEU A 11 20.30 -17.49 24.18
C LEU A 11 19.18 -18.02 23.27
N LEU A 12 18.12 -17.24 23.06
CA LEU A 12 17.07 -17.61 22.10
C LEU A 12 17.60 -17.69 20.67
N HIS A 13 18.38 -16.71 20.24
CA HIS A 13 19.01 -16.70 18.92
C HIS A 13 19.90 -17.92 18.73
N ASP A 14 20.75 -18.22 19.71
CA ASP A 14 21.62 -19.40 19.70
C ASP A 14 20.80 -20.70 19.59
N GLY A 15 19.76 -20.86 20.43
CA GLY A 15 18.84 -22.00 20.35
C GLY A 15 18.16 -22.13 18.98
N LEU A 16 17.64 -21.03 18.43
CA LEU A 16 17.00 -21.02 17.11
C LEU A 16 17.98 -21.29 15.96
N SER A 17 19.24 -20.88 16.09
CA SER A 17 20.26 -21.18 15.08
C SER A 17 20.55 -22.69 15.01
N HIS A 18 20.58 -23.38 16.16
CA HIS A 18 20.69 -24.84 16.19
C HIS A 18 19.46 -25.54 15.59
N VAL A 19 18.26 -25.03 15.89
CA VAL A 19 17.03 -25.52 15.25
C VAL A 19 17.11 -25.34 13.74
N GLN A 20 17.57 -24.20 13.25
CA GLN A 20 17.68 -23.95 11.80
C GLN A 20 18.49 -25.05 11.11
N VAL A 21 19.67 -25.39 11.63
CA VAL A 21 20.52 -26.46 11.10
C VAL A 21 19.79 -27.81 11.09
N LEU A 22 19.06 -28.14 12.17
CA LEU A 22 18.25 -29.37 12.23
C LEU A 22 17.14 -29.37 11.18
N THR A 23 16.45 -28.24 11.01
CA THR A 23 15.32 -28.13 10.08
C THR A 23 15.79 -28.20 8.63
N GLU A 24 16.93 -27.59 8.30
CA GLU A 24 17.56 -27.68 6.98
C GLU A 24 17.95 -29.12 6.66
N ALA A 25 18.55 -29.85 7.61
CA ALA A 25 18.89 -31.26 7.43
C ALA A 25 17.64 -32.15 7.21
N LEU A 26 16.53 -31.84 7.90
CA LEU A 26 15.26 -32.51 7.71
C LEU A 26 14.64 -32.18 6.35
N PHE A 27 14.72 -30.93 5.90
CA PHE A 27 14.15 -30.46 4.63
C PHE A 27 14.71 -31.20 3.40
N HIS A 28 15.96 -31.66 3.46
CA HIS A 28 16.61 -32.40 2.38
C HIS A 28 16.19 -33.88 2.30
N LYS A 29 15.28 -34.35 3.17
CA LYS A 29 14.77 -35.73 3.16
C LYS A 29 13.43 -35.80 2.40
N GLU A 30 13.29 -36.77 1.50
CA GLU A 30 12.03 -37.01 0.77
C GLU A 30 10.86 -37.35 1.69
N ARG A 31 11.12 -38.00 2.84
CA ARG A 31 10.11 -38.36 3.84
C ARG A 31 10.66 -38.17 5.24
N ILE A 32 9.86 -37.53 6.09
CA ILE A 32 10.17 -37.31 7.50
C ILE A 32 9.09 -38.01 8.32
N ALA A 33 9.49 -38.83 9.28
CA ALA A 33 8.54 -39.45 10.20
C ALA A 33 7.86 -38.35 11.06
N TYR A 34 6.54 -38.44 11.24
CA TYR A 34 5.76 -37.45 11.98
C TYR A 34 6.34 -37.12 13.36
N ASN A 35 6.85 -38.12 14.08
CA ASN A 35 7.44 -37.92 15.41
C ASN A 35 8.70 -37.04 15.38
N VAL A 36 9.50 -37.12 14.32
CA VAL A 36 10.70 -36.29 14.14
C VAL A 36 10.30 -34.86 13.84
N PHE A 37 9.32 -34.66 12.94
CA PHE A 37 8.75 -33.35 12.65
C PHE A 37 8.15 -32.70 13.92
N LYS A 38 7.35 -33.46 14.68
CA LYS A 38 6.76 -33.02 15.94
C LYS A 38 7.82 -32.66 16.98
N ALA A 39 8.87 -33.47 17.12
CA ALA A 39 9.97 -33.20 18.04
C ALA A 39 10.70 -31.90 17.70
N ALA A 40 10.96 -31.63 16.42
CA ALA A 40 11.55 -30.36 15.97
C ALA A 40 10.67 -29.16 16.37
N GLY A 41 9.35 -29.26 16.19
CA GLY A 41 8.39 -28.24 16.63
C GLY A 41 8.38 -28.04 18.15
N GLU A 42 8.46 -29.10 18.93
CA GLU A 42 8.53 -29.02 20.40
C GLU A 42 9.82 -28.36 20.90
N ILE A 43 10.95 -28.56 20.20
CA ILE A 43 12.21 -27.87 20.53
C ILE A 43 12.05 -26.36 20.33
N ILE A 44 11.50 -25.93 19.18
CA ILE A 44 11.21 -24.51 18.92
C ILE A 44 10.31 -23.93 20.02
N ARG A 45 9.21 -24.63 20.33
CA ARG A 45 8.26 -24.20 21.36
C ARG A 45 8.94 -24.08 22.72
N ARG A 46 9.81 -25.03 23.07
CA ARG A 46 10.56 -25.03 24.32
C ARG A 46 11.52 -23.85 24.39
N GLU A 47 12.31 -23.58 23.36
CA GLU A 47 13.25 -22.45 23.33
C GLU A 47 12.53 -21.10 23.52
N ILE A 48 11.36 -20.94 22.88
CA ILE A 48 10.51 -19.75 23.05
C ILE A 48 9.96 -19.67 24.49
N LEU A 49 9.41 -20.76 25.03
CA LEU A 49 8.79 -20.75 26.36
C LEU A 49 9.79 -20.59 27.51
N LEU A 50 11.01 -21.09 27.35
CA LEU A 50 12.08 -20.96 28.34
C LEU A 50 12.70 -19.56 28.34
N ASN A 51 12.34 -18.70 27.39
CA ASN A 51 12.83 -17.35 27.36
C ASN A 51 12.06 -16.46 28.37
N LYS A 52 12.78 -15.98 29.38
CA LYS A 52 12.25 -15.18 30.49
C LYS A 52 11.72 -13.82 30.05
N TYR A 53 12.34 -13.22 29.03
CA TYR A 53 12.01 -11.86 28.58
C TYR A 53 11.20 -11.84 27.26
N PHE A 54 11.21 -12.93 26.49
CA PHE A 54 10.47 -13.08 25.24
C PHE A 54 9.58 -14.32 25.30
N ASN A 55 8.40 -14.21 25.93
CA ASN A 55 7.41 -15.29 25.94
C ASN A 55 6.11 -14.83 25.26
N PRO A 56 6.05 -14.86 23.92
CA PRO A 56 4.86 -14.46 23.17
C PRO A 56 3.65 -15.36 23.44
N LEU A 57 3.86 -16.56 24.00
CA LEU A 57 2.78 -17.49 24.36
C LEU A 57 2.12 -17.15 25.69
N GLN A 58 2.76 -16.32 26.52
CA GLN A 58 2.19 -15.79 27.77
C GLN A 58 1.67 -14.34 27.62
N GLN A 59 2.21 -13.57 26.67
CA GLN A 59 1.84 -12.17 26.45
C GLN A 59 0.89 -12.01 25.26
N MET A 60 -0.38 -12.43 25.42
CA MET A 60 -1.44 -12.06 24.46
C MET A 60 -2.07 -10.69 24.75
N ALA A 61 -1.74 -10.05 25.88
CA ALA A 61 -2.28 -8.76 26.27
C ALA A 61 -1.35 -7.60 25.88
N PHE A 62 -1.90 -6.39 25.77
CA PHE A 62 -1.10 -5.17 25.67
C PHE A 62 -0.13 -5.06 26.84
N SER A 63 1.17 -4.94 26.53
CA SER A 63 2.21 -4.71 27.51
C SER A 63 2.34 -3.22 27.76
N PRO A 64 2.11 -2.72 28.99
CA PRO A 64 2.25 -1.30 29.30
C PRO A 64 3.65 -0.74 29.05
N THR A 65 4.66 -1.61 28.84
CA THR A 65 6.04 -1.20 28.54
C THR A 65 6.22 -0.89 27.05
N TYR A 66 5.59 -1.66 26.17
CA TYR A 66 5.80 -1.58 24.72
C TYR A 66 4.63 -0.90 24.00
N ASP A 67 3.43 -1.02 24.54
CA ASP A 67 2.19 -0.53 23.94
C ASP A 67 1.75 0.76 24.62
N ARG A 68 2.30 1.88 24.14
CA ARG A 68 1.93 3.22 24.59
C ARG A 68 1.62 4.12 23.41
N ILE A 69 0.55 4.90 23.56
CA ILE A 69 0.26 6.04 22.68
C ILE A 69 1.22 7.17 23.06
N HIS A 70 2.32 7.29 22.32
CA HIS A 70 3.33 8.34 22.56
C HIS A 70 2.88 9.70 22.04
N ASN A 71 1.98 9.73 21.06
CA ASN A 71 1.43 10.96 20.52
C ASN A 71 0.55 11.64 21.57
N ARG A 72 0.92 12.88 21.96
CA ARG A 72 0.20 13.63 23.01
C ARG A 72 -1.22 13.95 22.60
N ILE A 73 -1.44 14.35 21.35
CA ILE A 73 -2.75 14.75 20.82
C ILE A 73 -3.74 13.58 20.94
N ILE A 74 -3.36 12.38 20.45
CA ILE A 74 -4.24 11.21 20.55
C ILE A 74 -4.52 10.84 22.01
N ARG A 75 -3.52 10.95 22.90
CA ARG A 75 -3.72 10.68 24.32
C ARG A 75 -4.70 11.67 24.96
N ASP A 76 -4.62 12.93 24.56
CA ASP A 76 -5.48 13.98 25.09
C ASP A 76 -6.92 13.82 24.56
N ILE A 77 -7.10 13.45 23.29
CA ILE A 77 -8.39 13.02 22.71
C ILE A 77 -8.99 11.87 23.52
N VAL A 78 -8.24 10.79 23.72
CA VAL A 78 -8.73 9.60 24.45
C VAL A 78 -9.12 9.96 25.89
N ARG A 79 -8.38 10.85 26.55
CA ARG A 79 -8.68 11.31 27.91
C ARG A 79 -9.91 12.20 28.00
N ALA A 80 -10.21 12.95 26.95
CA ALA A 80 -11.38 13.82 26.88
C ALA A 80 -12.69 13.04 26.74
N ILE A 81 -12.64 11.75 26.38
CA ILE A 81 -13.84 10.91 26.22
C ILE A 81 -14.47 10.66 27.61
N PRO A 82 -15.73 11.09 27.84
CA PRO A 82 -16.35 11.03 29.17
C PRO A 82 -16.73 9.61 29.59
N HIS A 83 -17.06 8.72 28.65
CA HIS A 83 -17.50 7.36 28.96
C HIS A 83 -16.34 6.37 29.03
N ALA A 84 -16.16 5.74 30.19
CA ALA A 84 -15.09 4.76 30.44
C ALA A 84 -15.10 3.57 29.46
N THR A 85 -16.28 3.07 29.09
CA THR A 85 -16.41 1.95 28.14
C THR A 85 -15.95 2.36 26.74
N LEU A 86 -16.46 3.49 26.22
CA LEU A 86 -16.09 4.03 24.93
C LEU A 86 -14.59 4.35 24.89
N GLN A 87 -14.08 5.04 25.91
CA GLN A 87 -12.68 5.36 26.10
C GLN A 87 -11.79 4.11 26.07
N ARG A 88 -12.16 3.06 26.82
CA ARG A 88 -11.40 1.80 26.85
C ARG A 88 -11.37 1.14 25.48
N ARG A 89 -12.49 1.11 24.78
CA ARG A 89 -12.57 0.46 23.47
C ARG A 89 -11.77 1.19 22.41
N ILE A 90 -11.90 2.51 22.32
CA ILE A 90 -11.13 3.28 21.34
C ILE A 90 -9.63 3.26 21.69
N SER A 91 -9.28 3.24 22.97
CA SER A 91 -7.89 3.06 23.41
C SER A 91 -7.29 1.76 22.87
N PHE A 92 -8.04 0.66 22.92
CA PHE A 92 -7.62 -0.62 22.34
C PHE A 92 -7.33 -0.48 20.84
N VAL A 93 -8.22 0.16 20.08
CA VAL A 93 -8.07 0.34 18.64
C VAL A 93 -6.84 1.20 18.32
N PHE A 94 -6.66 2.34 19.01
CA PHE A 94 -5.47 3.16 18.84
C PHE A 94 -4.19 2.40 19.19
N LEU A 95 -4.17 1.69 20.31
CA LEU A 95 -3.01 0.89 20.72
C LEU A 95 -2.66 -0.18 19.68
N ALA A 96 -3.67 -0.86 19.11
CA ALA A 96 -3.46 -1.83 18.05
C ALA A 96 -2.82 -1.19 16.81
N PHE A 97 -3.36 -0.08 16.30
CA PHE A 97 -2.79 0.60 15.14
C PHE A 97 -1.39 1.18 15.40
N PHE A 98 -1.15 1.75 16.59
CA PHE A 98 0.19 2.24 16.95
C PHE A 98 1.21 1.10 17.08
N ARG A 99 0.79 -0.08 17.55
CA ARG A 99 1.63 -1.28 17.56
C ARG A 99 1.97 -1.73 16.13
N LEU A 100 1.00 -1.77 15.22
CA LEU A 100 1.25 -2.13 13.82
C LEU A 100 2.17 -1.11 13.12
N LEU A 101 1.98 0.19 13.39
CA LEU A 101 2.90 1.25 12.95
C LEU A 101 4.30 1.10 13.56
N HIS A 102 4.40 0.63 14.81
CA HIS A 102 5.68 0.35 15.45
C HIS A 102 6.38 -0.83 14.77
N TYR A 103 5.67 -1.91 14.44
CA TYR A 103 6.24 -3.04 13.70
C TYR A 103 6.85 -2.62 12.36
N LEU A 104 6.19 -1.72 11.63
CA LEU A 104 6.73 -1.15 10.38
C LEU A 104 8.06 -0.42 10.55
N ARG A 105 8.44 0.02 11.76
CA ARG A 105 9.75 0.66 12.01
C ARG A 105 10.92 -0.32 11.97
N PHE A 106 10.67 -1.62 12.14
CA PHE A 106 11.71 -2.65 12.01
C PHE A 106 12.00 -3.01 10.55
N ILE A 107 11.20 -2.49 9.61
CA ILE A 107 11.42 -2.66 8.18
C ILE A 107 12.20 -1.45 7.69
N ASN A 108 13.39 -1.70 7.15
CA ASN A 108 14.16 -0.69 6.43
C ASN A 108 14.03 -0.94 4.93
N PRO A 109 13.06 -0.30 4.25
CA PRO A 109 12.83 -0.50 2.84
C PRO A 109 13.99 -0.01 1.96
N LYS A 110 14.91 0.80 2.49
CA LYS A 110 16.06 1.33 1.75
C LYS A 110 17.32 0.48 1.89
N SER A 111 17.23 -0.67 2.57
CA SER A 111 18.37 -1.57 2.75
C SER A 111 18.91 -2.06 1.40
N ALA A 112 20.24 -2.12 1.29
CA ALA A 112 20.92 -2.74 0.16
C ALA A 112 21.26 -4.23 0.42
N ASP A 113 20.98 -4.73 1.63
CA ASP A 113 21.24 -6.11 2.00
C ASP A 113 20.02 -7.00 1.70
N LEU A 114 20.24 -8.02 0.86
CA LEU A 114 19.23 -9.02 0.50
C LEU A 114 18.73 -9.80 1.72
N GLY A 115 19.63 -10.16 2.65
CA GLY A 115 19.28 -10.95 3.83
C GLY A 115 18.34 -10.17 4.74
N TYR A 116 18.64 -8.89 4.97
CA TYR A 116 17.77 -7.97 5.70
C TYR A 116 16.40 -7.80 5.03
N LEU A 117 16.36 -7.60 3.71
CA LEU A 117 15.10 -7.45 2.97
C LEU A 117 14.23 -8.71 3.06
N LYS A 118 14.83 -9.90 2.96
CA LYS A 118 14.11 -11.17 3.16
C LYS A 118 13.60 -11.33 4.60
N SER A 119 14.40 -10.91 5.58
CA SER A 119 13.98 -10.90 6.99
C SER A 119 12.79 -9.97 7.24
N SER A 120 12.67 -8.88 6.47
CA SER A 120 11.53 -7.96 6.55
C SER A 120 10.20 -8.62 6.15
N LEU A 121 10.22 -9.67 5.33
CA LEU A 121 9.02 -10.45 4.97
C LEU A 121 8.38 -11.11 6.18
N LEU A 122 9.18 -11.51 7.19
CA LEU A 122 8.68 -12.06 8.45
C LEU A 122 7.92 -11.00 9.25
N VAL A 123 8.39 -9.75 9.23
CA VAL A 123 7.71 -8.63 9.91
C VAL A 123 6.37 -8.33 9.22
N PHE A 124 6.31 -8.37 7.88
CA PHE A 124 5.03 -8.25 7.16
C PHE A 124 4.06 -9.39 7.48
N ALA A 125 4.55 -10.63 7.59
CA ALA A 125 3.72 -11.77 7.99
C ALA A 125 3.17 -11.59 9.42
N LEU A 126 3.99 -11.09 10.35
CA LEU A 126 3.56 -10.75 11.71
C LEU A 126 2.49 -9.67 11.70
N ILE A 127 2.72 -8.56 10.99
CA ILE A 127 1.74 -7.46 10.85
C ILE A 127 0.41 -8.00 10.30
N ARG A 128 0.45 -8.85 9.28
CA ARG A 128 -0.76 -9.47 8.71
C ARG A 128 -1.48 -10.33 9.73
N SER A 129 -0.76 -11.14 10.51
CA SER A 129 -1.34 -12.00 11.54
C SER A 129 -2.01 -11.18 12.65
N GLU A 130 -1.31 -10.16 13.14
CA GLU A 130 -1.79 -9.29 14.22
C GLU A 130 -2.96 -8.42 13.77
N ALA A 131 -2.89 -7.83 12.57
CA ALA A 131 -3.99 -7.07 12.00
C ALA A 131 -5.25 -7.94 11.79
N ARG A 132 -5.08 -9.20 11.37
CA ARG A 132 -6.20 -10.16 11.30
C ARG A 132 -6.80 -10.49 12.66
N ALA A 133 -6.00 -10.55 13.71
CA ALA A 133 -6.50 -10.77 15.07
C ALA A 133 -7.33 -9.57 15.57
N VAL A 134 -7.10 -8.37 15.03
CA VAL A 134 -7.86 -7.15 15.35
C VAL A 134 -9.20 -7.09 14.59
N LEU A 135 -9.33 -7.73 13.42
CA LEU A 135 -10.55 -7.68 12.59
C LEU A 135 -11.85 -8.03 13.34
N PRO A 136 -11.95 -9.15 14.08
CA PRO A 136 -13.20 -9.50 14.76
C PRO A 136 -13.63 -8.44 15.78
N TYR A 137 -12.65 -7.77 16.41
CA TYR A 137 -12.92 -6.69 17.35
C TYR A 137 -13.47 -5.44 16.66
N LEU A 138 -13.00 -5.12 15.45
CA LEU A 138 -13.51 -4.00 14.66
C LEU A 138 -14.93 -4.28 14.13
N GLU A 139 -15.19 -5.50 13.67
CA GLU A 139 -16.46 -5.88 13.03
C GLU A 139 -17.60 -6.12 14.04
N HIS A 140 -17.32 -6.81 15.15
CA HIS A 140 -18.35 -7.31 16.07
C HIS A 140 -18.22 -6.72 17.48
N GLY A 141 -16.98 -6.43 17.92
CA GLY A 141 -16.68 -6.01 19.29
C GLY A 141 -17.33 -4.70 19.73
N PHE A 142 -17.81 -3.87 18.79
CA PHE A 142 -18.54 -2.64 19.09
C PHE A 142 -20.07 -2.78 19.01
N LYS A 143 -20.59 -3.54 18.04
CA LYS A 143 -22.03 -3.67 17.77
C LYS A 143 -22.77 -4.45 18.84
N ASP A 144 -22.18 -5.55 19.31
CA ASP A 144 -22.85 -6.46 20.25
C ASP A 144 -23.12 -5.84 21.63
N GLN A 145 -22.48 -4.71 21.96
CA GLN A 145 -22.52 -4.08 23.28
C GLN A 145 -22.99 -2.62 23.26
N LEU A 146 -23.36 -2.10 22.07
CA LEU A 146 -24.06 -0.82 21.93
C LEU A 146 -25.54 -0.95 22.32
N PHE A 147 -26.13 -2.15 22.16
CA PHE A 147 -27.55 -2.41 22.46
C PHE A 147 -27.84 -2.78 23.94
N ASP A 148 -26.81 -2.95 24.77
CA ASP A 148 -27.00 -3.13 26.23
C ASP A 148 -27.24 -1.79 26.97
N PHE A 149 -27.16 -0.66 26.27
CA PHE A 149 -27.23 0.69 26.83
C PHE A 149 -28.66 1.22 27.01
N GLU A 150 -29.67 0.59 26.39
CA GLU A 150 -31.08 1.03 26.46
C GLU A 150 -31.81 0.57 27.73
N GLY A 151 -31.17 -0.23 28.60
CA GLY A 151 -31.79 -0.81 29.79
C GLY A 151 -31.41 -0.13 31.11
N ASN A 152 -32.33 0.66 31.66
CA ASN A 152 -32.47 1.00 33.10
C ASN A 152 -31.67 2.18 33.69
N LEU A 153 -31.92 3.42 33.26
CA LEU A 153 -31.73 4.60 34.13
C LEU A 153 -32.80 5.66 33.79
N GLU A 154 -33.45 6.24 34.80
CA GLU A 154 -34.32 7.42 34.59
C GLU A 154 -33.48 8.62 34.09
N PRO A 155 -33.93 9.37 33.08
CA PRO A 155 -33.12 10.40 32.45
C PRO A 155 -33.07 11.68 33.30
N ASP A 156 -31.85 12.11 33.65
CA ASP A 156 -31.54 13.48 34.07
C ASP A 156 -31.43 14.35 32.79
N PRO A 157 -32.06 15.54 32.72
CA PRO A 157 -32.01 16.41 31.54
C PRO A 157 -30.59 16.88 31.16
N SER A 158 -29.63 16.88 32.09
CA SER A 158 -28.21 17.13 31.78
C SER A 158 -27.50 15.89 31.23
N MET A 159 -27.97 14.70 31.59
CA MET A 159 -27.53 13.43 31.00
C MET A 159 -28.10 13.25 29.59
N GLU A 160 -29.29 13.79 29.29
CA GLU A 160 -29.95 13.61 27.99
C GLU A 160 -29.11 14.14 26.82
N ILE A 161 -28.51 15.33 26.99
CA ILE A 161 -27.59 15.94 26.00
C ILE A 161 -26.30 15.11 25.87
N ILE A 162 -25.72 14.69 26.99
CA ILE A 162 -24.50 13.87 27.01
C ILE A 162 -24.77 12.51 26.35
N THR A 163 -25.92 11.89 26.62
CA THR A 163 -26.33 10.63 26.00
C THR A 163 -26.56 10.78 24.51
N ALA A 164 -27.09 11.92 24.04
CA ALA A 164 -27.27 12.17 22.61
C ALA A 164 -25.92 12.31 21.87
N GLU A 165 -25.00 13.15 22.37
CA GLU A 165 -23.65 13.31 21.77
C GLU A 165 -22.86 11.99 21.79
N VAL A 166 -23.03 11.19 22.83
CA VAL A 166 -22.33 9.92 23.00
C VAL A 166 -22.92 8.86 22.10
N ASN A 167 -24.24 8.88 21.89
CA ASN A 167 -24.88 8.02 20.91
C ASN A 167 -24.42 8.38 19.50
N ASP A 168 -24.32 9.67 19.16
CA ASP A 168 -23.81 10.14 17.87
C ASP A 168 -22.35 9.71 17.62
N HIS A 169 -21.44 9.93 18.58
CA HIS A 169 -20.06 9.47 18.47
C HIS A 169 -19.96 7.94 18.39
N SER A 170 -20.82 7.22 19.11
CA SER A 170 -20.82 5.75 19.10
C SER A 170 -21.30 5.18 17.77
N VAL A 171 -22.33 5.77 17.17
CA VAL A 171 -22.84 5.42 15.84
C VAL A 171 -21.80 5.73 14.77
N ALA A 172 -21.22 6.94 14.80
CA ALA A 172 -20.15 7.33 13.87
C ALA A 172 -18.93 6.40 13.99
N LEU A 173 -18.56 6.03 15.21
CA LEU A 173 -17.46 5.12 15.46
C LEU A 173 -17.75 3.70 14.99
N ALA A 174 -18.95 3.16 15.22
CA ALA A 174 -19.32 1.85 14.72
C ALA A 174 -19.23 1.79 13.18
N ALA A 175 -19.74 2.80 12.49
CA ALA A 175 -19.66 2.91 11.04
C ALA A 175 -18.22 3.01 10.53
N GLU A 176 -17.36 3.81 11.19
CA GLU A 176 -15.95 3.93 10.81
C GLU A 176 -15.19 2.62 11.09
N LEU A 177 -15.45 1.92 12.20
CA LEU A 177 -14.77 0.66 12.52
C LEU A 177 -15.12 -0.45 11.52
N ASP A 178 -16.38 -0.54 11.09
CA ASP A 178 -16.80 -1.45 10.01
C ASP A 178 -16.07 -1.15 8.71
N SER A 179 -16.04 0.14 8.32
CA SER A 179 -15.33 0.60 7.13
C SER A 179 -13.84 0.28 7.20
N LEU A 180 -13.21 0.48 8.37
CA LEU A 180 -11.82 0.16 8.62
C LEU A 180 -11.54 -1.35 8.58
N ALA A 181 -12.44 -2.20 9.07
CA ALA A 181 -12.28 -3.65 9.00
C ALA A 181 -12.24 -4.14 7.54
N TYR A 182 -13.18 -3.65 6.72
CA TYR A 182 -13.20 -3.96 5.29
C TYR A 182 -11.93 -3.47 4.59
N GLN A 183 -11.56 -2.20 4.81
CA GLN A 183 -10.36 -1.61 4.21
C GLN A 183 -9.09 -2.35 4.64
N MET A 184 -8.96 -2.69 5.92
CA MET A 184 -7.81 -3.44 6.43
C MET A 184 -7.68 -4.81 5.75
N THR A 185 -8.80 -5.50 5.53
CA THR A 185 -8.80 -6.79 4.81
C THR A 185 -8.27 -6.63 3.39
N MET A 186 -8.73 -5.59 2.67
CA MET A 186 -8.30 -5.33 1.29
C MET A 186 -6.82 -4.92 1.21
N GLU A 187 -6.36 -4.01 2.07
CA GLU A 187 -4.96 -3.57 2.06
C GLU A 187 -3.99 -4.70 2.45
N LEU A 188 -4.36 -5.54 3.43
CA LEU A 188 -3.58 -6.73 3.76
C LEU A 188 -3.54 -7.74 2.61
N GLN A 189 -4.65 -7.89 1.87
CA GLN A 189 -4.70 -8.78 0.71
C GLN A 189 -3.84 -8.25 -0.43
N LYS A 190 -3.93 -6.97 -0.76
CA LYS A 190 -3.08 -6.29 -1.76
C LYS A 190 -1.59 -6.48 -1.46
N VAL A 191 -1.18 -6.21 -0.22
CA VAL A 191 0.23 -6.35 0.18
C VAL A 191 0.71 -7.81 0.08
N SER A 192 -0.10 -8.77 0.51
CA SER A 192 0.33 -10.17 0.58
C SER A 192 0.18 -10.95 -0.73
N ALA A 193 -0.83 -10.63 -1.55
CA ALA A 193 -1.16 -11.36 -2.76
C ALA A 193 -0.56 -10.74 -4.03
N GLU A 194 -0.20 -9.45 -4.01
CA GLU A 194 0.37 -8.76 -5.17
C GLU A 194 1.78 -8.23 -4.87
N GLU A 195 1.91 -7.29 -3.93
CA GLU A 195 3.20 -6.59 -3.72
C GLU A 195 4.30 -7.53 -3.22
N LEU A 196 3.98 -8.44 -2.30
CA LEU A 196 4.93 -9.41 -1.76
C LEU A 196 4.76 -10.81 -2.37
N ALA A 197 4.02 -10.94 -3.46
CA ALA A 197 3.86 -12.21 -4.16
C ALA A 197 5.23 -12.73 -4.61
N ASN A 198 5.57 -13.96 -4.22
CA ASN A 198 6.83 -14.63 -4.54
C ASN A 198 8.09 -13.86 -4.07
N ALA A 199 7.96 -12.90 -3.14
CA ALA A 199 9.08 -12.07 -2.66
C ALA A 199 10.23 -12.91 -2.06
N SER A 200 9.92 -14.07 -1.50
CA SER A 200 10.91 -15.02 -0.94
C SER A 200 11.86 -15.59 -2.00
N GLU A 201 11.38 -15.74 -3.23
CA GLU A 201 12.11 -16.33 -4.37
C GLU A 201 12.99 -15.29 -5.09
N ILE A 202 12.71 -13.99 -4.89
CA ILE A 202 13.48 -12.92 -5.52
C ILE A 202 14.92 -12.90 -4.97
N THR A 203 15.88 -12.90 -5.89
CA THR A 203 17.32 -12.82 -5.61
C THR A 203 17.91 -11.44 -5.92
N ARG A 204 17.22 -10.64 -6.74
CA ARG A 204 17.65 -9.30 -7.13
C ARG A 204 17.29 -8.29 -6.04
N VAL A 205 18.31 -7.71 -5.40
CA VAL A 205 18.17 -6.72 -4.32
C VAL A 205 17.25 -5.56 -4.71
N LEU A 206 17.49 -4.92 -5.86
CA LEU A 206 16.71 -3.76 -6.30
C LEU A 206 15.23 -4.07 -6.47
N GLN A 207 14.90 -5.26 -6.97
CA GLN A 207 13.52 -5.70 -7.18
C GLN A 207 12.83 -5.95 -5.84
N LEU A 208 13.46 -6.72 -4.94
CA LEU A 208 12.91 -6.99 -3.62
C LEU A 208 12.78 -5.71 -2.78
N ARG A 209 13.74 -4.79 -2.93
CA ARG A 209 13.70 -3.47 -2.28
C ARG A 209 12.46 -2.69 -2.67
N GLY A 210 12.16 -2.62 -3.97
CA GLY A 210 10.95 -1.96 -4.47
C GLY A 210 9.67 -2.59 -3.91
N MET A 211 9.58 -3.92 -3.87
CA MET A 211 8.43 -4.63 -3.30
C MET A 211 8.26 -4.33 -1.80
N VAL A 212 9.35 -4.35 -1.02
CA VAL A 212 9.34 -4.03 0.41
C VAL A 212 8.96 -2.56 0.65
N GLU A 213 9.49 -1.63 -0.15
CA GLU A 213 9.17 -0.21 -0.07
C GLU A 213 7.69 0.06 -0.35
N ASN A 214 7.14 -0.55 -1.39
CA ASN A 214 5.73 -0.44 -1.74
C ASN A 214 4.82 -0.99 -0.64
N ALA A 215 5.07 -2.24 -0.20
CA ALA A 215 4.30 -2.88 0.86
C ALA A 215 4.33 -2.09 2.17
N HIS A 216 5.50 -1.54 2.51
CA HIS A 216 5.68 -0.69 3.67
C HIS A 216 4.85 0.60 3.56
N GLY A 217 4.95 1.29 2.42
CA GLY A 217 4.22 2.52 2.16
C GLY A 217 2.70 2.34 2.22
N ILE A 218 2.16 1.25 1.63
CA ILE A 218 0.73 0.93 1.68
C ILE A 218 0.25 0.77 3.13
N LEU A 219 0.89 -0.11 3.91
CA LEU A 219 0.47 -0.37 5.28
C LEU A 219 0.65 0.85 6.18
N GLN A 220 1.77 1.58 6.03
CA GLN A 220 2.01 2.79 6.79
C GLN A 220 0.93 3.84 6.50
N GLY A 221 0.63 4.09 5.22
CA GLY A 221 -0.40 5.04 4.81
C GLY A 221 -1.78 4.65 5.35
N PHE A 222 -2.14 3.36 5.22
CA PHE A 222 -3.40 2.84 5.75
C PHE A 222 -3.53 3.02 7.26
N PHE A 223 -2.56 2.56 8.06
CA PHE A 223 -2.65 2.66 9.52
C PHE A 223 -2.61 4.12 10.01
N GLN A 224 -1.83 4.99 9.38
CA GLN A 224 -1.86 6.42 9.69
C GLN A 224 -3.23 7.04 9.40
N GLN A 225 -3.82 6.72 8.24
CA GLN A 225 -5.14 7.21 7.86
C GLN A 225 -6.22 6.71 8.82
N ALA A 226 -6.16 5.44 9.24
CA ALA A 226 -7.08 4.87 10.22
C ALA A 226 -7.03 5.64 11.56
N VAL A 227 -5.82 5.91 12.08
CA VAL A 227 -5.64 6.71 13.30
C VAL A 227 -6.20 8.12 13.13
N VAL A 228 -5.96 8.79 12.00
CA VAL A 228 -6.46 10.14 11.75
C VAL A 228 -7.99 10.17 11.63
N ASN A 229 -8.59 9.21 10.95
CA ASN A 229 -10.05 9.12 10.84
C ASN A 229 -10.72 8.90 12.19
N LEU A 230 -10.18 7.98 12.99
CA LEU A 230 -10.68 7.72 14.34
C LEU A 230 -10.56 8.95 15.24
N ALA A 231 -9.47 9.71 15.12
CA ALA A 231 -9.30 10.96 15.86
C ALA A 231 -10.34 12.01 15.46
N ARG A 232 -10.67 12.11 14.16
CA ARG A 232 -11.66 13.07 13.63
C ARG A 232 -13.08 12.87 14.12
N ILE A 233 -13.43 11.67 14.57
CA ILE A 233 -14.74 11.42 15.18
C ILE A 233 -14.90 12.26 16.46
N PHE A 234 -13.82 12.46 17.21
CA PHE A 234 -13.83 13.21 18.48
C PHE A 234 -13.34 14.65 18.31
N GLU A 235 -12.44 14.90 17.36
CA GLU A 235 -11.93 16.23 17.01
C GLU A 235 -11.99 16.46 15.50
N PRO A 236 -13.11 16.95 14.93
CA PRO A 236 -13.32 17.04 13.49
C PRO A 236 -12.26 17.85 12.73
N ASP A 237 -11.73 18.88 13.36
CA ASP A 237 -10.76 19.80 12.78
C ASP A 237 -9.30 19.29 12.84
N ILE A 238 -9.07 18.08 13.37
CA ILE A 238 -7.70 17.56 13.46
C ILE A 238 -7.10 17.30 12.08
N GLU A 239 -5.95 17.93 11.85
CA GLU A 239 -5.14 17.68 10.67
C GLU A 239 -4.22 16.49 10.90
N GLY A 240 -4.21 15.51 9.99
CA GLY A 240 -3.35 14.33 10.16
C GLY A 240 -1.85 14.65 10.23
N ARG A 241 -1.41 15.81 9.71
CA ARG A 241 -0.03 16.30 9.83
C ARG A 241 0.38 16.64 11.26
N THR A 242 -0.58 16.98 12.13
CA THR A 242 -0.33 17.21 13.56
C THR A 242 -0.03 15.89 14.29
N ILE A 243 -0.59 14.77 13.82
CA ILE A 243 -0.35 13.44 14.37
C ILE A 243 0.90 12.81 13.75
N PHE A 244 1.06 12.92 12.42
CA PHE A 244 2.17 12.35 11.65
C PHE A 244 2.74 13.39 10.67
N PRO A 245 4.00 13.86 10.85
CA PRO A 245 4.56 14.98 10.07
C PRO A 245 4.54 14.82 8.54
N HIS A 246 4.66 13.59 8.04
CA HIS A 246 4.67 13.27 6.61
C HIS A 246 3.34 12.69 6.11
N PHE A 247 2.24 12.96 6.81
CA PHE A 247 0.93 12.45 6.43
C PHE A 247 0.42 13.06 5.12
N GLU A 248 0.01 12.18 4.20
CA GLU A 248 -0.79 12.52 3.04
C GLU A 248 -2.16 11.85 3.19
N SER A 249 -3.24 12.65 3.08
CA SER A 249 -4.59 12.12 3.26
C SER A 249 -5.04 11.31 2.06
N ARG A 250 -5.95 10.34 2.28
CA ARG A 250 -6.61 9.57 1.22
C ARG A 250 -7.23 10.47 0.15
N LYS A 251 -7.81 11.60 0.55
CA LYS A 251 -8.32 12.63 -0.35
C LYS A 251 -7.25 13.20 -1.28
N ALA A 252 -6.06 13.52 -0.74
CA ALA A 252 -4.93 13.99 -1.54
C ALA A 252 -4.41 12.90 -2.48
N GLN A 253 -4.32 11.66 -2.00
CA GLN A 253 -3.92 10.49 -2.80
C GLN A 253 -4.92 10.20 -3.93
N SER A 254 -6.22 10.16 -3.65
CA SER A 254 -7.28 9.99 -4.65
C SER A 254 -7.26 11.10 -5.69
N LYS A 255 -6.99 12.34 -5.26
CA LYS A 255 -6.82 13.49 -6.19
C LYS A 255 -5.61 13.31 -7.10
N ARG A 256 -4.45 12.93 -6.55
CA ARG A 256 -3.24 12.63 -7.32
C ARG A 256 -3.49 11.50 -8.32
N LEU A 257 -4.11 10.41 -7.88
CA LEU A 257 -4.50 9.30 -8.74
C LEU A 257 -5.41 9.78 -9.88
N LEU A 258 -6.47 10.54 -9.58
CA LEU A 258 -7.38 11.05 -10.59
C LEU A 258 -6.64 11.89 -11.64
N GLU A 259 -5.80 12.81 -11.21
CA GLU A 259 -5.03 13.69 -12.10
C GLU A 259 -4.05 12.92 -12.98
N ASP A 260 -3.38 11.92 -12.43
CA ASP A 260 -2.40 11.11 -13.17
C ASP A 260 -3.10 10.16 -14.17
N VAL A 261 -4.20 9.51 -13.77
CA VAL A 261 -5.00 8.68 -14.69
C VAL A 261 -5.66 9.54 -15.79
N MET A 262 -6.05 10.78 -15.47
CA MET A 262 -6.51 11.73 -16.48
C MET A 262 -5.41 12.13 -17.46
N ALA A 263 -4.19 12.41 -16.98
CA ALA A 263 -3.05 12.69 -17.84
C ALA A 263 -2.75 11.49 -18.75
N PHE A 264 -2.83 10.28 -18.20
CA PHE A 264 -2.64 9.05 -18.94
C PHE A 264 -3.64 8.91 -20.09
N ARG A 265 -4.94 9.08 -19.80
CA ARG A 265 -6.01 9.10 -20.81
C ARG A 265 -5.74 10.13 -21.89
N THR A 266 -5.33 11.35 -21.52
CA THR A 266 -5.04 12.41 -22.51
C THR A 266 -3.88 12.02 -23.43
N ILE A 267 -2.80 11.43 -22.90
CA ILE A 267 -1.69 10.91 -23.72
C ILE A 267 -2.20 9.86 -24.73
N MET A 268 -3.05 8.93 -24.28
CA MET A 268 -3.64 7.90 -25.15
C MET A 268 -4.56 8.51 -26.24
N SER A 269 -5.41 9.47 -25.88
CA SER A 269 -6.32 10.11 -26.85
C SER A 269 -5.59 10.93 -27.91
N LEU A 270 -4.56 11.69 -27.52
CA LEU A 270 -3.76 12.47 -28.47
C LEU A 270 -3.06 11.59 -29.50
N PHE A 271 -2.68 10.38 -29.10
CA PHE A 271 -2.11 9.41 -30.03
C PHE A 271 -3.16 8.84 -30.98
N GLU A 272 -4.31 8.42 -30.48
CA GLU A 272 -5.38 7.92 -31.35
C GLU A 272 -5.82 8.95 -32.38
N GLU A 273 -5.98 10.22 -31.96
CA GLU A 273 -6.33 11.32 -32.86
C GLU A 273 -5.28 11.50 -33.97
N ARG A 274 -3.99 11.49 -33.63
CA ARG A 274 -2.89 11.58 -34.60
C ARG A 274 -2.83 10.38 -35.56
N MET A 275 -3.16 9.19 -35.07
CA MET A 275 -3.18 7.96 -35.88
C MET A 275 -4.35 7.91 -36.86
N GLU A 276 -5.48 8.53 -36.51
CA GLU A 276 -6.68 8.59 -37.35
C GLU A 276 -6.64 9.73 -38.37
N THR A 277 -5.86 10.78 -38.11
CA THR A 277 -5.78 12.00 -38.95
C THR A 277 -4.65 12.00 -39.98
N ASP A 278 -3.70 11.06 -39.93
CA ASP A 278 -2.62 10.92 -40.93
C ASP A 278 -2.81 9.70 -41.85
N PRO A 279 -3.60 9.83 -42.93
CA PRO A 279 -3.82 8.77 -43.92
C PRO A 279 -2.62 8.49 -44.84
N ASN A 280 -1.50 9.23 -44.72
CA ASN A 280 -0.41 9.25 -45.73
C ASN A 280 0.92 8.60 -45.28
N LEU A 281 0.87 7.54 -44.46
CA LEU A 281 2.00 6.61 -44.21
C LEU A 281 3.22 7.13 -43.40
N GLN A 282 3.20 8.31 -42.77
CA GLN A 282 4.19 8.67 -41.72
C GLN A 282 3.77 8.29 -40.30
N ILE A 283 2.96 7.22 -40.20
CA ILE A 283 2.47 6.63 -38.96
C ILE A 283 3.62 6.15 -38.05
N TYR A 284 4.71 5.66 -38.64
CA TYR A 284 5.78 5.00 -37.89
C TYR A 284 6.55 5.95 -36.94
N PRO A 285 7.09 7.11 -37.38
CA PRO A 285 7.73 8.06 -36.47
C PRO A 285 6.83 8.47 -35.29
N HIS A 286 5.56 8.78 -35.57
CA HIS A 286 4.59 9.18 -34.54
C HIS A 286 4.28 8.06 -33.54
N ALA A 287 4.13 6.82 -34.00
CA ALA A 287 3.94 5.67 -33.13
C ALA A 287 5.15 5.35 -32.26
N VAL A 288 6.37 5.54 -32.79
CA VAL A 288 7.60 5.40 -32.00
C VAL A 288 7.71 6.49 -30.94
N ALA A 289 7.41 7.74 -31.29
CA ALA A 289 7.35 8.86 -30.35
C ALA A 289 6.35 8.57 -29.23
N TYR A 290 5.15 8.14 -29.60
CA TYR A 290 4.12 7.75 -28.64
C TYR A 290 4.58 6.61 -27.72
N LEU A 291 5.14 5.52 -28.28
CA LEU A 291 5.63 4.40 -27.46
C LEU A 291 6.66 4.85 -26.44
N LYS A 292 7.56 5.78 -26.81
CA LYS A 292 8.54 6.36 -25.87
C LYS A 292 7.88 7.18 -24.78
N ALA A 293 6.97 8.10 -25.14
CA ALA A 293 6.23 8.91 -24.17
C ALA A 293 5.40 8.02 -23.22
N LEU A 294 4.75 6.99 -23.77
CA LEU A 294 3.96 6.01 -23.04
C LEU A 294 4.83 5.22 -22.06
N LYS A 295 5.99 4.70 -22.48
CA LYS A 295 6.92 3.99 -21.60
C LYS A 295 7.38 4.86 -20.42
N ARG A 296 7.80 6.09 -20.71
CA ARG A 296 8.24 7.06 -19.67
C ARG A 296 7.12 7.39 -18.69
N PHE A 297 5.92 7.64 -19.21
CA PHE A 297 4.76 7.91 -18.37
C PHE A 297 4.43 6.70 -17.51
N LEU A 298 4.46 5.49 -18.07
CA LEU A 298 4.18 4.25 -17.33
C LEU A 298 5.23 3.93 -16.27
N GLU A 299 6.50 4.26 -16.50
CA GLU A 299 7.55 4.19 -15.47
C GLU A 299 7.25 5.15 -14.32
N TYR A 300 6.96 6.42 -14.63
CA TYR A 300 6.51 7.39 -13.63
C TYR A 300 5.28 6.87 -12.87
N PHE A 301 4.26 6.42 -13.60
CA PHE A 301 2.99 5.98 -13.03
C PHE A 301 3.16 4.76 -12.13
N LYS A 302 3.98 3.78 -12.53
CA LYS A 302 4.32 2.61 -11.73
C LYS A 302 4.92 3.01 -10.38
N ASP A 303 5.90 3.91 -10.40
CA ASP A 303 6.66 4.28 -9.21
C ASP A 303 5.90 5.22 -8.28
N ASN A 304 4.93 5.98 -8.81
CA ASN A 304 4.32 7.10 -8.10
C ASN A 304 2.82 6.96 -7.79
N THR A 305 2.11 6.17 -8.59
CA THR A 305 0.64 6.29 -8.68
C THR A 305 -0.05 4.94 -8.73
N MET A 306 0.60 3.89 -9.26
CA MET A 306 0.03 2.56 -9.39
C MET A 306 -0.42 2.01 -8.04
N LEU A 307 0.32 2.28 -6.97
CA LEU A 307 -0.07 1.88 -5.60
C LEU A 307 -1.36 2.52 -5.09
N LEU A 308 -1.88 3.56 -5.76
CA LEU A 308 -3.14 4.22 -5.38
C LEU A 308 -4.38 3.60 -6.07
N LEU A 309 -4.16 2.71 -7.05
CA LEU A 309 -5.22 1.98 -7.73
C LEU A 309 -5.94 0.99 -6.80
N ARG A 310 -7.19 0.68 -7.15
CA ARG A 310 -7.93 -0.41 -6.48
C ARG A 310 -7.31 -1.74 -6.85
N PHE A 311 -7.47 -2.72 -5.98
CA PHE A 311 -7.01 -4.09 -6.19
C PHE A 311 -7.39 -4.64 -7.58
N ASN A 312 -8.68 -4.54 -7.95
CA ASN A 312 -9.16 -5.04 -9.25
C ASN A 312 -8.55 -4.31 -10.46
N ASP A 313 -8.09 -3.06 -10.28
CA ASP A 313 -7.49 -2.29 -11.37
C ASP A 313 -6.01 -2.61 -11.57
N LEU A 314 -5.33 -3.13 -10.54
CA LEU A 314 -3.89 -3.42 -10.61
C LEU A 314 -3.56 -4.50 -11.64
N THR A 315 -4.42 -5.51 -11.77
CA THR A 315 -4.24 -6.59 -12.76
C THR A 315 -4.26 -6.04 -14.18
N GLU A 316 -5.29 -5.29 -14.54
CA GLU A 316 -5.48 -4.76 -15.90
C GLU A 316 -4.40 -3.74 -16.27
N PHE A 317 -4.05 -2.83 -15.35
CA PHE A 317 -2.94 -1.90 -15.55
C PHE A 317 -1.59 -2.63 -15.66
N GLY A 318 -1.37 -3.67 -14.86
CA GLY A 318 -0.16 -4.49 -14.88
C GLY A 318 0.04 -5.23 -16.21
N GLU A 319 -1.02 -5.86 -16.73
CA GLU A 319 -0.98 -6.53 -18.04
C GLU A 319 -0.71 -5.55 -19.18
N PHE A 320 -1.34 -4.38 -19.17
CA PHE A 320 -1.05 -3.35 -20.17
C PHE A 320 0.40 -2.85 -20.09
N LEU A 321 0.90 -2.60 -18.87
CA LEU A 321 2.29 -2.19 -18.64
C LEU A 321 3.28 -3.19 -19.27
N ARG A 322 3.03 -4.49 -19.05
CA ARG A 322 3.85 -5.59 -19.56
C ARG A 322 3.89 -5.58 -21.08
N VAL A 323 2.73 -5.43 -21.74
CA VAL A 323 2.63 -5.36 -23.20
C VAL A 323 3.43 -4.18 -23.75
N VAL A 324 3.27 -2.99 -23.17
CA VAL A 324 3.98 -1.78 -23.61
C VAL A 324 5.48 -1.93 -23.41
N HIS A 325 5.93 -2.45 -22.26
CA HIS A 325 7.35 -2.63 -21.97
C HIS A 325 8.03 -3.60 -22.94
N MET A 326 7.38 -4.71 -23.27
CA MET A 326 7.90 -5.73 -24.19
C MET A 326 8.01 -5.23 -25.64
N LEU A 327 7.21 -4.23 -26.03
CA LEU A 327 7.21 -3.70 -27.38
C LEU A 327 8.45 -2.82 -27.63
N THR A 328 9.15 -3.04 -28.75
CA THR A 328 10.29 -2.21 -29.17
C THR A 328 9.93 -1.31 -30.35
N ALA A 329 10.65 -0.20 -30.51
CA ALA A 329 10.45 0.70 -31.64
C ALA A 329 10.64 0.01 -33.00
N SER A 330 11.55 -0.98 -33.09
CA SER A 330 11.77 -1.75 -34.32
C SER A 330 10.60 -2.68 -34.64
N GLN A 331 9.93 -3.25 -33.64
CA GLN A 331 8.75 -4.10 -33.84
C GLN A 331 7.55 -3.30 -34.36
N LEU A 332 7.49 -2.00 -34.10
CA LEU A 332 6.48 -1.12 -34.69
C LEU A 332 6.66 -0.91 -36.21
N LYS A 333 7.80 -1.32 -36.81
CA LYS A 333 7.94 -1.32 -38.28
C LYS A 333 7.11 -2.42 -38.93
N ASP A 334 6.80 -3.48 -38.18
CA ASP A 334 5.92 -4.54 -38.64
C ASP A 334 4.46 -4.06 -38.55
N GLY A 335 3.81 -3.95 -39.71
CA GLY A 335 2.42 -3.49 -39.81
C GLY A 335 1.44 -4.35 -39.01
N GLN A 336 1.70 -5.65 -38.84
CA GLN A 336 0.83 -6.53 -38.04
C GLN A 336 0.98 -6.24 -36.55
N MET A 337 2.22 -6.06 -36.06
CA MET A 337 2.50 -5.74 -34.66
C MET A 337 2.00 -4.34 -34.29
N MET A 338 2.13 -3.37 -35.21
CA MET A 338 1.54 -2.04 -35.07
C MET A 338 0.01 -2.14 -34.91
N GLN A 339 -0.68 -2.84 -35.81
CA GLN A 339 -2.13 -2.99 -35.74
C GLN A 339 -2.57 -3.73 -34.47
N ALA A 340 -1.86 -4.78 -34.06
CA ALA A 340 -2.12 -5.48 -32.81
C ALA A 340 -1.95 -4.57 -31.57
N PHE A 341 -0.93 -3.70 -31.57
CA PHE A 341 -0.73 -2.72 -30.52
C PHE A 341 -1.87 -1.68 -30.46
N LEU A 342 -2.30 -1.16 -31.61
CA LEU A 342 -3.44 -0.23 -31.70
C LEU A 342 -4.75 -0.88 -31.20
N LEU A 343 -5.01 -2.12 -31.62
CA LEU A 343 -6.17 -2.89 -31.18
C LEU A 343 -6.20 -3.18 -29.68
N ARG A 344 -5.04 -3.22 -29.02
CA ARG A 344 -4.94 -3.35 -27.54
C ARG A 344 -5.05 -2.01 -26.82
N THR A 345 -4.60 -0.93 -27.44
CA THR A 345 -4.60 0.41 -26.83
C THR A 345 -6.03 0.96 -26.69
N LYS A 346 -6.89 0.77 -27.70
CA LYS A 346 -8.28 1.28 -27.70
C LYS A 346 -9.14 0.72 -26.55
N PRO A 347 -9.25 -0.61 -26.34
CA PRO A 347 -10.01 -1.17 -25.23
C PRO A 347 -9.46 -0.73 -23.87
N PHE A 348 -8.13 -0.66 -23.73
CA PHE A 348 -7.52 -0.23 -22.49
C PHE A 348 -7.78 1.25 -22.20
N ARG A 349 -7.87 2.13 -23.21
CA ARG A 349 -8.30 3.51 -23.02
C ARG A 349 -9.71 3.60 -22.44
N ILE A 350 -10.65 2.80 -22.97
CA ILE A 350 -12.03 2.74 -22.47
C ILE A 350 -12.03 2.26 -21.01
N TYR A 351 -11.17 1.29 -20.69
CA TYR A 351 -10.97 0.84 -19.31
C TYR A 351 -10.49 1.99 -18.41
N VAL A 352 -9.46 2.73 -18.82
CA VAL A 352 -8.95 3.93 -18.12
C VAL A 352 -10.05 4.98 -17.92
N GLU A 353 -10.90 5.23 -18.92
CA GLU A 353 -12.05 6.14 -18.80
C GLU A 353 -13.06 5.67 -17.74
N THR A 354 -13.31 4.36 -17.71
CA THR A 354 -14.16 3.74 -16.68
C THR A 354 -13.52 3.87 -15.30
N THR A 355 -12.21 3.65 -15.17
CA THR A 355 -11.47 3.86 -13.92
C THR A 355 -11.57 5.32 -13.45
N ILE A 356 -11.47 6.31 -14.35
CA ILE A 356 -11.67 7.73 -14.02
C ILE A 356 -13.07 7.96 -13.45
N ALA A 357 -14.12 7.43 -14.10
CA ALA A 357 -15.49 7.56 -13.63
C ALA A 357 -15.67 6.95 -12.24
N GLN A 358 -15.08 5.78 -12.00
CA GLN A 358 -15.11 5.11 -10.70
C GLN A 358 -14.31 5.86 -9.61
N ILE A 359 -13.18 6.47 -9.95
CA ILE A 359 -12.40 7.29 -9.01
C ILE A 359 -13.20 8.53 -8.61
N ARG A 360 -13.88 9.19 -9.55
CA ARG A 360 -14.73 10.37 -9.26
C ARG A 360 -15.90 10.07 -8.33
N GLN A 361 -16.36 8.82 -8.29
CA GLN A 361 -17.42 8.39 -7.39
C GLN A 361 -16.94 8.14 -5.95
N ARG A 362 -15.62 8.13 -5.70
CA ARG A 362 -15.10 7.96 -4.34
C ARG A 362 -15.58 9.12 -3.47
N GLU A 363 -15.98 8.80 -2.24
CA GLU A 363 -16.61 9.76 -1.33
C GLU A 363 -15.71 10.96 -1.00
N ASP A 364 -14.40 10.73 -0.95
CA ASP A 364 -13.38 11.74 -0.69
C ASP A 364 -13.19 12.75 -1.84
N LEU A 365 -13.72 12.46 -3.03
CA LEU A 365 -13.62 13.30 -4.24
C LEU A 365 -14.93 13.95 -4.69
N LYS A 366 -16.08 13.65 -4.07
CA LYS A 366 -17.41 14.16 -4.50
C LYS A 366 -17.50 15.70 -4.62
N SER A 367 -16.62 16.45 -3.95
CA SER A 367 -16.59 17.92 -3.93
C SER A 367 -15.24 18.53 -4.37
N VAL A 368 -14.37 17.75 -5.01
CA VAL A 368 -13.03 18.22 -5.40
C VAL A 368 -12.80 18.08 -6.89
N ASP A 369 -12.59 19.22 -7.54
CA ASP A 369 -12.17 19.23 -8.93
C ASP A 369 -10.68 18.87 -9.10
N PRO A 370 -10.35 18.06 -10.13
CA PRO A 370 -8.97 17.78 -10.49
C PRO A 370 -8.25 19.05 -10.94
N ASN A 371 -6.98 19.19 -10.56
CA ASN A 371 -6.16 20.30 -11.00
C ASN A 371 -5.75 20.13 -12.47
N MET A 372 -6.55 20.68 -13.39
CA MET A 372 -6.30 20.59 -14.82
C MET A 372 -4.97 21.22 -15.26
N ARG A 373 -4.40 22.15 -14.49
CA ARG A 373 -3.05 22.69 -14.78
C ARG A 373 -1.99 21.62 -14.57
N ARG A 374 -2.09 20.82 -13.49
CA ARG A 374 -1.17 19.70 -13.23
C ARG A 374 -1.30 18.61 -14.28
N VAL A 375 -2.54 18.25 -14.65
CA VAL A 375 -2.80 17.27 -15.73
C VAL A 375 -2.11 17.71 -17.02
N ARG A 376 -2.33 18.96 -17.44
CA ARG A 376 -1.71 19.51 -18.65
C ARG A 376 -0.18 19.51 -18.57
N HIS A 377 0.37 19.92 -17.44
CA HIS A 377 1.81 19.94 -17.24
C HIS A 377 2.45 18.55 -17.34
N LEU A 378 1.81 17.52 -16.78
CA LEU A 378 2.26 16.13 -16.93
C LEU A 378 2.26 15.71 -18.40
N VAL A 379 1.15 15.93 -19.11
CA VAL A 379 1.02 15.60 -20.54
C VAL A 379 2.10 16.30 -21.36
N GLU A 380 2.29 17.61 -21.17
CA GLU A 380 3.32 18.41 -21.85
C GLU A 380 4.72 17.89 -21.56
N THR A 381 5.04 17.56 -20.30
CA THR A 381 6.36 17.08 -19.90
C THR A 381 6.74 15.80 -20.64
N PHE A 382 5.83 14.82 -20.71
CA PHE A 382 6.13 13.54 -21.35
C PHE A 382 6.09 13.60 -22.88
N LEU A 383 5.31 14.51 -23.49
CA LEU A 383 5.26 14.70 -24.93
C LEU A 383 6.37 15.63 -25.48
N ALA A 384 6.80 16.65 -24.72
CA ALA A 384 7.86 17.57 -25.14
C ALA A 384 9.24 16.91 -25.13
N GLN A 385 9.49 16.00 -24.17
CA GLN A 385 10.73 15.23 -24.12
C GLN A 385 10.90 14.34 -25.36
N THR A 386 9.82 13.84 -25.95
CA THR A 386 9.88 13.07 -27.21
C THR A 386 10.23 13.94 -28.43
N ALA A 387 9.76 15.18 -28.49
CA ALA A 387 10.11 16.11 -29.57
C ALA A 387 11.58 16.57 -29.49
N SER A 388 12.10 16.76 -28.27
CA SER A 388 13.51 17.09 -28.03
C SER A 388 14.46 15.96 -28.47
N ASP A 389 14.09 14.70 -28.21
CA ASP A 389 14.88 13.53 -28.62
C ASP A 389 14.88 13.32 -30.14
N GLU A 390 13.79 13.69 -30.83
CA GLU A 390 13.70 13.65 -32.29
C GLU A 390 14.59 14.73 -32.95
N ALA A 391 14.59 15.95 -32.39
CA ALA A 391 15.46 17.03 -32.86
C ALA A 391 16.95 16.72 -32.66
N GLN A 392 17.32 16.12 -31.52
CA GLN A 392 18.69 15.67 -31.27
C GLN A 392 19.10 14.51 -32.19
N ALA A 393 18.25 13.51 -32.39
CA ALA A 393 18.52 12.39 -33.29
C ALA A 393 18.68 12.83 -34.76
N ALA A 394 17.91 13.82 -35.21
CA ALA A 394 18.03 14.43 -36.55
C ALA A 394 19.33 15.21 -36.73
N SER A 395 19.85 15.85 -35.67
CA SER A 395 21.12 16.59 -35.71
C SER A 395 22.38 15.71 -35.74
N THR A 396 22.26 14.43 -35.39
CA THR A 396 23.38 13.45 -35.35
C THR A 396 23.49 12.55 -36.59
N ASN A 397 22.75 12.79 -37.67
CA ASN A 397 22.83 11.97 -38.87
C ASN A 397 23.98 12.45 -39.81
N PRO A 398 25.12 11.73 -39.94
CA PRO A 398 26.29 12.23 -40.67
C PRO A 398 26.20 12.10 -42.19
N TYR A 399 25.07 11.64 -42.74
CA TYR A 399 24.93 11.30 -44.16
C TYR A 399 23.84 12.12 -44.86
N GLN A 400 23.96 13.45 -44.82
CA GLN A 400 23.33 14.31 -45.83
C GLN A 400 24.26 15.48 -46.18
N ASN A 401 25.35 15.18 -46.90
CA ASN A 401 25.87 16.09 -47.92
C ASN A 401 26.83 15.35 -48.87
N PRO A 402 26.46 15.16 -50.15
CA PRO A 402 27.49 15.23 -51.17
C PRO A 402 26.99 15.97 -52.41
N GLN A 403 26.76 17.29 -52.31
CA GLN A 403 26.77 18.17 -53.49
C GLN A 403 27.25 19.56 -53.09
N SER A 404 28.57 19.78 -53.12
CA SER A 404 29.24 21.01 -53.58
C SER A 404 30.70 21.04 -53.11
N ALA A 405 31.62 20.60 -53.97
CA ALA A 405 32.98 21.13 -54.06
C ALA A 405 33.62 20.60 -55.36
N GLU A 406 33.60 21.50 -56.36
CA GLU A 406 34.52 21.67 -57.51
C GLU A 406 34.86 20.50 -58.44
#